data_AF-A0A0L6CMT8-F1
#
_entry.id   AF-A0A0L6CMT8-F1
#
_cell.length_a   1.000
_cell.length_b   1.000
_cell.length_c   1.000
_cell.angle_alpha   90.00
_cell.angle_beta   90.00
_cell.angle_gamma   90.00
#
_symmetry.space_group_name_H-M   'P 1'
#
loop_
_entity.id
_entity.type
_entity.pdbx_description
1 polymer ?
#
loop_
_entity_poly.entity_id
_entity_poly.type
_entity_poly.pdbx_seq_one_letter_code
_entity_poly.pdbx_strand_id
1 'polypeptide(L)'
;MARLLASPAFTRARALAGPLADDSVRLRTLLEQVDRKTFGIGTIDDLHGRLDIDIACSVVEARAEELDEGLGEGVDDLDPTTSARLRLVIAALSYLVIDHDAIPDHRPNGHIDDVAIVRWVTQVAAGHLPPPHDDHGHHGPVAPSSGAPIGAPLDGAVG
;
A
#
# COMPACT_ATOMS: atom_id res chain seq x y z
N MET A 1 1.65 -8.50 -18.26
CA MET A 1 1.98 -7.28 -17.50
C MET A 1 2.64 -6.20 -18.36
N ALA A 2 3.86 -6.38 -18.90
CA ALA A 2 4.57 -5.31 -19.62
C ALA A 2 3.78 -4.65 -20.78
N ARG A 3 3.06 -5.44 -21.59
CA ARG A 3 2.20 -4.93 -22.68
C ARG A 3 1.05 -4.05 -22.19
N LEU A 4 0.54 -4.35 -21.00
CA LEU A 4 -0.64 -3.71 -20.42
C LEU A 4 -0.27 -2.38 -19.73
N LEU A 5 0.86 -2.36 -19.03
CA LEU A 5 1.47 -1.14 -18.51
C LEU A 5 1.95 -0.18 -19.61
N ALA A 6 2.23 -0.70 -20.81
CA ALA A 6 2.57 0.09 -21.98
C ALA A 6 1.33 0.51 -22.81
N SER A 7 0.11 0.16 -22.37
CA SER A 7 -1.09 0.51 -23.11
C SER A 7 -1.33 2.03 -23.12
N PRO A 8 -1.96 2.57 -24.19
CA PRO A 8 -2.35 3.98 -24.23
C PRO A 8 -3.29 4.36 -23.08
N ALA A 9 -4.16 3.45 -22.65
CA ALA A 9 -5.07 3.66 -21.53
C ALA A 9 -4.31 3.80 -20.21
N PHE A 10 -3.38 2.89 -19.90
CA PHE A 10 -2.58 2.99 -18.68
C PHE A 10 -1.61 4.17 -18.71
N THR A 11 -1.08 4.52 -19.88
CA THR A 11 -0.25 5.73 -20.06
C THR A 11 -1.03 7.00 -19.71
N ARG A 12 -2.30 7.10 -20.15
CA ARG A 12 -3.19 8.22 -19.77
C ARG A 12 -3.47 8.24 -18.27
N ALA A 13 -3.78 7.08 -17.69
CA ALA A 13 -4.02 6.96 -16.25
C ALA A 13 -2.81 7.43 -15.42
N ARG A 14 -1.59 7.07 -15.84
CA ARG A 14 -0.34 7.55 -15.22
C ARG A 14 -0.15 9.06 -15.34
N ALA A 15 -0.48 9.65 -16.49
CA ALA A 15 -0.37 11.10 -16.69
C ALA A 15 -1.34 11.88 -15.78
N LEU A 16 -2.50 11.30 -15.45
CA LEU A 16 -3.48 11.91 -14.56
C LEU A 16 -3.12 11.78 -13.08
N ALA A 17 -2.31 10.79 -12.71
CA ALA A 17 -2.05 10.46 -11.31
C ALA A 17 -1.31 11.56 -10.53
N GLY A 18 -0.39 12.29 -11.18
CA GLY A 18 0.32 13.42 -10.55
C GLY A 18 -0.66 14.53 -10.10
N PRO A 19 -1.40 15.14 -11.03
CA PRO A 19 -2.40 16.16 -10.69
C PRO A 19 -3.52 15.69 -9.75
N LEU A 20 -3.85 14.40 -9.75
CA LEU A 20 -4.83 13.82 -8.84
C LEU A 20 -4.30 13.71 -7.41
N ALA A 21 -3.02 13.39 -7.22
CA ALA A 21 -2.42 13.12 -5.91
C ALA A 21 -2.38 14.32 -4.96
N ASP A 22 -2.63 15.52 -5.47
CA ASP A 22 -2.65 16.79 -4.71
C ASP A 22 -4.05 17.42 -4.64
N ASP A 23 -5.10 16.71 -5.05
CA ASP A 23 -6.47 17.22 -5.07
C ASP A 23 -7.42 16.24 -4.36
N SER A 24 -7.70 16.51 -3.08
CA SER A 24 -8.52 15.65 -2.21
C SER A 24 -9.94 15.42 -2.77
N VAL A 25 -10.55 16.45 -3.38
CA VAL A 25 -11.88 16.36 -3.97
C VAL A 25 -11.89 15.38 -5.14
N ARG A 26 -10.87 15.44 -5.99
CA ARG A 26 -10.75 14.53 -7.13
C ARG A 26 -10.36 13.12 -6.72
N LEU A 27 -9.56 12.95 -5.66
CA LEU A 27 -9.29 11.62 -5.08
C LEU A 27 -10.57 10.97 -4.54
N ARG A 28 -11.41 11.72 -3.80
CA ARG A 28 -12.72 11.21 -3.36
C ARG A 28 -13.64 10.85 -4.52
N THR A 29 -13.66 11.70 -5.55
CA THR A 29 -14.42 11.41 -6.77
C THR A 29 -13.97 10.11 -7.43
N LEU A 30 -12.66 9.85 -7.45
CA LEU A 30 -12.11 8.58 -7.95
C LEU A 30 -12.57 7.39 -7.09
N LEU A 31 -12.52 7.49 -5.77
CA LEU A 31 -12.98 6.43 -4.86
C LEU A 31 -14.47 6.11 -5.08
N GLU A 32 -15.33 7.13 -5.22
CA GLU A 32 -16.75 6.93 -5.55
C GLU A 32 -16.97 6.28 -6.92
N GLN A 33 -16.09 6.53 -7.89
CA GLN A 33 -16.16 5.88 -9.20
C GLN A 33 -15.78 4.41 -9.11
N VAL A 34 -14.77 4.07 -8.29
CA VAL A 34 -14.37 2.68 -8.02
C VAL A 34 -15.51 1.92 -7.35
N ASP A 35 -16.14 2.50 -6.32
CA ASP A 35 -17.25 1.88 -5.59
C ASP A 35 -18.47 1.60 -6.48
N ARG A 36 -18.75 2.51 -7.44
CA ARG A 36 -19.85 2.34 -8.39
C ARG A 36 -19.53 1.43 -9.58
N LYS A 37 -18.28 0.99 -9.76
CA LYS A 37 -17.91 0.19 -10.92
C LYS A 37 -18.52 -1.21 -10.82
N THR A 38 -19.33 -1.56 -11.82
CA THR A 38 -19.93 -2.88 -11.96
C THR A 38 -19.17 -3.71 -12.97
N PHE A 39 -18.94 -4.99 -12.66
CA PHE A 39 -18.26 -5.91 -13.55
C PHE A 39 -19.28 -6.83 -14.23
N GLY A 40 -19.06 -7.17 -15.50
CA GLY A 40 -20.02 -7.95 -16.29
C GLY A 40 -20.39 -9.35 -15.76
N ILE A 41 -19.77 -9.81 -14.66
CA ILE A 41 -20.07 -11.06 -13.95
C ILE A 41 -20.68 -10.87 -12.55
N GLY A 42 -20.85 -9.63 -12.07
CA GLY A 42 -21.31 -9.33 -10.71
C GLY A 42 -20.69 -8.08 -10.10
N THR A 43 -20.71 -7.99 -8.77
CA THR A 43 -20.08 -6.90 -8.01
C THR A 43 -18.60 -7.18 -7.73
N ILE A 44 -17.84 -6.16 -7.31
CA ILE A 44 -16.46 -6.31 -6.80
C ILE A 44 -16.34 -7.45 -5.78
N ASP A 45 -17.39 -7.66 -4.99
CA ASP A 45 -17.53 -8.70 -3.96
C ASP A 45 -17.25 -10.12 -4.45
N ASP A 46 -17.48 -10.40 -5.73
CA ASP A 46 -17.32 -11.74 -6.32
C ASP A 46 -15.92 -11.98 -6.90
N LEU A 47 -15.05 -10.96 -6.89
CA LEU A 47 -13.77 -10.98 -7.57
C LEU A 47 -12.60 -11.33 -6.65
N HIS A 48 -11.72 -12.23 -7.11
CA HIS A 48 -10.49 -12.68 -6.42
C HIS A 48 -9.40 -11.58 -6.27
N GLY A 49 -9.77 -10.31 -6.32
CA GLY A 49 -8.92 -9.12 -6.19
C GLY A 49 -9.55 -7.99 -5.38
N ARG A 50 -10.70 -8.22 -4.70
CA ARG A 50 -11.34 -7.22 -3.85
C ARG A 50 -10.40 -6.67 -2.78
N LEU A 51 -9.67 -7.54 -2.09
CA LEU A 51 -8.70 -7.12 -1.06
C LEU A 51 -7.64 -6.17 -1.63
N ASP A 52 -7.16 -6.42 -2.85
CA ASP A 52 -6.15 -5.57 -3.48
C ASP A 52 -6.72 -4.19 -3.85
N ILE A 53 -8.00 -4.14 -4.26
CA ILE A 53 -8.74 -2.89 -4.52
C ILE A 53 -8.97 -2.14 -3.21
N ASP A 54 -9.43 -2.81 -2.15
CA ASP A 54 -9.67 -2.19 -0.85
C ASP A 54 -8.38 -1.56 -0.29
N ILE A 55 -7.24 -2.26 -0.38
CA ILE A 55 -5.94 -1.72 0.02
C ILE A 55 -5.58 -0.47 -0.82
N ALA A 56 -5.75 -0.54 -2.14
CA ALA A 56 -5.48 0.60 -3.01
C ALA A 56 -6.38 1.80 -2.69
N CYS A 57 -7.66 1.55 -2.39
CA CYS A 57 -8.62 2.56 -1.95
C CYS A 57 -8.19 3.19 -0.61
N SER A 58 -7.81 2.40 0.39
CA SER A 58 -7.36 2.92 1.69
C SER A 58 -6.11 3.81 1.57
N VAL A 59 -5.18 3.49 0.67
CA VAL A 59 -4.00 4.33 0.41
C VAL A 59 -4.42 5.70 -0.15
N VAL A 60 -5.38 5.72 -1.07
CA VAL A 60 -5.88 6.97 -1.68
C VAL A 60 -6.76 7.76 -0.71
N GLU A 61 -7.54 7.06 0.12
CA GLU A 61 -8.36 7.66 1.19
C GLU A 61 -7.48 8.36 2.22
N ALA A 62 -6.46 7.69 2.75
CA ALA A 62 -5.51 8.29 3.69
C ALA A 62 -4.86 9.55 3.11
N ARG A 63 -4.48 9.51 1.83
CA ARG A 63 -3.93 10.69 1.15
C ARG A 63 -4.94 11.84 1.05
N ALA A 64 -6.20 11.54 0.74
CA ALA A 64 -7.25 12.57 0.66
C ALA A 64 -7.47 13.23 2.03
N GLU A 65 -7.48 12.43 3.11
CA GLU A 65 -7.59 12.92 4.49
C GLU A 65 -6.43 13.84 4.87
N GLU A 66 -5.19 13.45 4.60
CA GLU A 66 -4.00 14.30 4.85
C GLU A 66 -4.10 15.66 4.18
N LEU A 67 -4.60 15.70 2.94
CA LEU A 67 -4.78 16.94 2.18
C LEU A 67 -5.88 17.82 2.76
N ASP A 68 -7.00 17.25 3.21
CA ASP A 68 -8.09 18.03 3.81
C ASP A 68 -7.74 18.60 5.18
N GLU A 69 -6.92 17.88 5.94
CA GLU A 69 -6.40 18.34 7.23
C GLU A 69 -5.27 19.39 7.06
N GLY A 70 -4.80 19.61 5.83
CA GLY A 70 -3.69 20.51 5.53
C GLY A 70 -2.34 19.98 6.04
N LEU A 71 -2.25 18.67 6.32
CA LEU A 71 -1.04 17.97 6.76
C LEU A 71 -0.24 17.40 5.59
N GLY A 72 -0.87 17.25 4.42
CA GLY A 72 -0.25 16.68 3.23
C GLY A 72 0.74 17.63 2.55
N GLU A 73 2.00 17.21 2.48
CA GLU A 73 2.99 17.79 1.56
C GLU A 73 2.61 17.47 0.11
N GLY A 74 3.05 18.29 -0.86
CA GLY A 74 2.79 18.01 -2.27
C GLY A 74 3.40 16.68 -2.70
N VAL A 75 2.79 15.98 -3.67
CA VAL A 75 3.27 14.65 -4.10
C VAL A 75 4.70 14.67 -4.64
N ASP A 76 5.18 15.82 -5.11
CA ASP A 76 6.56 16.03 -5.57
C ASP A 76 7.54 16.33 -4.43
N ASP A 77 7.04 16.69 -3.25
CA ASP A 77 7.83 16.94 -2.04
C ASP A 77 8.03 15.66 -1.19
N LEU A 78 7.16 14.66 -1.38
CA LEU A 78 7.31 13.33 -0.79
C LEU A 78 8.62 12.66 -1.24
N ASP A 79 9.10 11.68 -0.46
CA ASP A 79 10.22 10.87 -0.89
C ASP A 79 9.92 10.21 -2.26
N PRO A 80 10.92 10.09 -3.17
CA PRO A 80 10.67 9.64 -4.54
C PRO A 80 10.00 8.27 -4.63
N THR A 81 10.21 7.41 -3.63
CA THR A 81 9.64 6.07 -3.61
C THR A 81 8.17 6.11 -3.23
N THR A 82 7.80 6.86 -2.19
CA THR A 82 6.41 7.06 -1.77
C THR A 82 5.63 7.82 -2.83
N SER A 83 6.20 8.90 -3.40
CA SER A 83 5.61 9.63 -4.53
C SER A 83 5.31 8.69 -5.70
N ALA A 84 6.28 7.86 -6.11
CA ALA A 84 6.10 6.91 -7.19
C ALA A 84 5.03 5.85 -6.89
N ARG A 85 4.96 5.34 -5.65
CA ARG A 85 3.94 4.36 -5.23
C ARG A 85 2.55 4.96 -5.25
N LEU A 86 2.37 6.13 -4.63
CA LEU A 86 1.09 6.82 -4.57
C LEU A 86 0.56 7.10 -5.99
N ARG A 87 1.43 7.65 -6.86
CA ARG A 87 1.09 7.88 -8.28
C ARG A 87 0.74 6.59 -9.02
N LEU A 88 1.39 5.47 -8.69
CA LEU A 88 1.09 4.18 -9.30
C LEU A 88 -0.25 3.60 -8.84
N VAL A 89 -0.58 3.73 -7.55
CA VAL A 89 -1.88 3.33 -6.98
C VAL A 89 -3.01 4.16 -7.58
N ILE A 90 -2.86 5.49 -7.63
CA ILE A 90 -3.85 6.38 -8.25
C ILE A 90 -4.02 6.05 -9.73
N ALA A 91 -2.93 5.78 -10.47
CA ALA A 91 -3.01 5.37 -11.86
C ALA A 91 -3.75 4.03 -12.04
N ALA A 92 -3.55 3.06 -11.15
CA ALA A 92 -4.25 1.77 -11.19
C ALA A 92 -5.76 1.95 -10.97
N LEU A 93 -6.17 2.71 -9.96
CA LEU A 93 -7.59 2.99 -9.72
C LEU A 93 -8.19 3.85 -10.83
N SER A 94 -7.44 4.81 -11.38
CA SER A 94 -7.87 5.60 -12.53
C SER A 94 -8.08 4.74 -13.76
N TYR A 95 -7.19 3.76 -14.00
CA TYR A 95 -7.34 2.79 -15.08
C TYR A 95 -8.58 1.92 -14.87
N LEU A 96 -8.76 1.42 -13.64
CA LEU A 96 -9.90 0.60 -13.24
C LEU A 96 -11.23 1.26 -13.61
N VAL A 97 -11.37 2.59 -13.49
CA VAL A 97 -12.65 3.28 -13.77
C VAL A 97 -12.79 3.85 -15.19
N ILE A 98 -11.77 3.76 -16.04
CA ILE A 98 -11.84 4.26 -17.42
C ILE A 98 -12.63 3.25 -18.29
N ASP A 99 -13.79 3.67 -18.78
CA ASP A 99 -14.66 2.89 -19.70
C ASP A 99 -14.02 2.56 -21.07
N HIS A 100 -12.81 3.05 -21.35
CA HIS A 100 -12.09 2.85 -22.61
C HIS A 100 -10.88 1.95 -22.39
N ASP A 101 -11.18 0.75 -21.94
CA ASP A 101 -10.18 -0.27 -21.67
C ASP A 101 -9.69 -0.95 -22.97
N ALA A 102 -8.50 -1.55 -22.91
CA ALA A 102 -7.91 -2.30 -24.03
C ALA A 102 -8.75 -3.53 -24.41
N ILE A 103 -9.59 -4.03 -23.48
CA ILE A 103 -10.60 -5.05 -23.70
C ILE A 103 -11.92 -4.52 -23.15
N PRO A 104 -12.94 -4.28 -23.99
CA PRO A 104 -14.12 -3.57 -23.52
C PRO A 104 -14.95 -4.41 -22.53
N ASP A 105 -15.36 -3.76 -21.43
CA ASP A 105 -15.95 -4.31 -20.20
C ASP A 105 -17.21 -5.15 -20.40
N HIS A 106 -17.86 -5.05 -21.55
CA HIS A 106 -19.03 -5.85 -21.93
C HIS A 106 -18.69 -7.30 -22.30
N ARG A 107 -17.40 -7.68 -22.31
CA ARG A 107 -16.98 -9.06 -22.49
C ARG A 107 -16.82 -9.75 -21.13
N PRO A 108 -17.11 -11.06 -21.04
CA PRO A 108 -17.02 -11.83 -19.80
C PRO A 108 -15.68 -11.74 -19.06
N ASN A 109 -14.61 -11.31 -19.75
CA ASN A 109 -13.24 -11.24 -19.23
C ASN A 109 -12.62 -9.84 -19.31
N GLY A 110 -13.38 -8.79 -19.66
CA GLY A 110 -12.81 -7.44 -19.86
C GLY A 110 -12.07 -6.89 -18.64
N HIS A 111 -12.60 -7.18 -17.45
CA HIS A 111 -12.09 -6.72 -16.17
C HIS A 111 -10.90 -7.49 -15.58
N ILE A 112 -10.49 -8.60 -16.21
CA ILE A 112 -9.35 -9.40 -15.72
C ILE A 112 -8.07 -8.57 -15.79
N ASP A 113 -7.95 -7.74 -16.81
CA ASP A 113 -6.82 -6.87 -17.06
C ASP A 113 -6.72 -5.75 -16.03
N ASP A 114 -7.84 -5.10 -15.69
CA ASP A 114 -7.93 -4.09 -14.64
C ASP A 114 -7.49 -4.62 -13.27
N VAL A 115 -8.04 -5.78 -12.89
CA VAL A 115 -7.78 -6.38 -11.57
C VAL A 115 -6.36 -6.92 -11.48
N ALA A 116 -5.80 -7.39 -12.59
CA ALA A 116 -4.39 -7.76 -12.65
C ALA A 116 -3.47 -6.55 -12.42
N ILE A 117 -3.82 -5.34 -12.90
CA ILE A 117 -3.06 -4.13 -12.58
C ILE A 117 -3.13 -3.82 -11.11
N VAL A 118 -4.34 -3.74 -10.54
CA VAL A 118 -4.52 -3.35 -9.13
C VAL A 118 -3.76 -4.30 -8.23
N ARG A 119 -3.92 -5.61 -8.43
CA ARG A 119 -3.17 -6.64 -7.70
C ARG A 119 -1.66 -6.48 -7.84
N TRP A 120 -1.18 -6.22 -9.05
CA TRP A 120 0.26 -6.02 -9.27
C TRP A 120 0.77 -4.76 -8.55
N VAL A 121 0.02 -3.66 -8.61
CA VAL A 121 0.40 -2.41 -7.93
C VAL A 121 0.40 -2.58 -6.42
N THR A 122 -0.60 -3.24 -5.86
CA THR A 122 -0.67 -3.54 -4.42
C THR A 122 0.50 -4.44 -3.99
N GLN A 123 0.87 -5.45 -4.79
CA GLN A 123 2.05 -6.27 -4.53
C GLN A 123 3.38 -5.50 -4.64
N VAL A 124 3.52 -4.62 -5.63
CA VAL A 124 4.72 -3.78 -5.78
C VAL A 124 4.86 -2.81 -4.62
N ALA A 125 3.74 -2.21 -4.18
CA ALA A 125 3.70 -1.34 -3.01
C ALA A 125 4.04 -2.11 -1.72
N ALA A 126 3.52 -3.33 -1.56
CA ALA A 126 3.76 -4.18 -0.39
C ALA A 126 5.18 -4.76 -0.34
N GLY A 127 5.74 -5.19 -1.47
CA GLY A 127 7.07 -5.83 -1.55
C GLY A 127 8.25 -4.91 -1.22
N HIS A 128 7.99 -3.62 -0.99
CA HIS A 128 9.00 -2.63 -0.62
C HIS A 128 8.59 -1.84 0.64
N LEU A 129 7.58 -2.33 1.39
CA LEU A 129 7.40 -1.90 2.78
C LEU A 129 8.63 -2.36 3.57
N PRO A 130 9.18 -1.54 4.49
CA PRO A 130 10.09 -2.09 5.48
C PRO A 130 9.37 -3.26 6.16
N PRO A 131 10.07 -4.38 6.44
CA PRO A 131 9.47 -5.47 7.18
C PRO A 131 8.81 -4.89 8.44
N PRO A 132 7.64 -5.40 8.86
CA PRO A 132 7.05 -4.96 10.11
C PRO A 132 8.16 -4.98 11.15
N HIS A 133 8.38 -3.84 11.82
CA HIS A 133 9.34 -3.81 12.91
C HIS A 133 8.90 -4.90 13.88
N ASP A 134 9.69 -5.98 13.95
CA ASP A 134 9.62 -6.91 15.05
C ASP A 134 9.98 -6.08 16.28
N ASP A 135 8.98 -5.47 16.90
CA ASP A 135 9.07 -4.95 18.26
C ASP A 135 9.04 -6.13 19.23
N HIS A 136 9.90 -7.10 18.96
CA HIS A 136 10.31 -8.12 19.90
C HIS A 136 11.44 -7.50 20.68
N GLY A 137 11.01 -6.85 21.77
CA GLY A 137 11.85 -6.19 22.75
C GLY A 137 13.20 -6.85 22.88
N HIS A 138 14.23 -6.05 22.62
CA HIS A 138 15.60 -6.32 22.96
C HIS A 138 15.70 -6.37 24.49
N HIS A 139 15.25 -7.47 25.09
CA HIS A 139 15.80 -7.95 26.34
C HIS A 139 17.25 -8.30 26.05
N GLY A 140 18.12 -7.29 26.19
CA GLY A 140 19.55 -7.54 26.35
C GLY A 140 19.75 -8.59 27.46
N PRO A 141 20.80 -9.41 27.37
CA PRO A 141 21.07 -10.41 28.38
C PRO A 141 21.23 -9.72 29.74
N VAL A 142 20.25 -9.92 30.62
CA VAL A 142 20.34 -9.52 32.03
C VAL A 142 21.49 -10.34 32.62
N ALA A 143 22.59 -9.67 32.91
CA ALA A 143 23.69 -10.25 33.68
C ALA A 143 23.12 -10.74 35.02
N PRO A 144 23.42 -11.97 35.46
CA PRO A 144 23.05 -12.38 36.80
C PRO A 144 23.86 -11.57 37.81
N SER A 145 23.19 -10.61 38.44
CA SER A 145 23.63 -10.01 39.70
C SER A 145 23.55 -11.09 40.78
N SER A 146 24.66 -11.78 41.01
CA SER A 146 24.82 -12.65 42.17
C SER A 146 25.57 -11.88 43.25
N GLY A 147 24.79 -11.33 44.18
CA GLY A 147 25.30 -10.65 45.36
C GLY A 147 26.09 -11.58 46.26
N ALA A 148 27.19 -11.07 46.79
CA ALA A 148 27.86 -11.64 47.94
C ALA A 148 27.04 -11.34 49.21
N PRO A 149 27.02 -12.28 50.17
CA PRO A 149 27.00 -11.90 51.57
C PRO A 149 28.17 -12.51 52.36
N ILE A 150 28.95 -11.60 52.94
CA ILE A 150 29.60 -11.57 54.27
C ILE A 150 29.38 -12.79 55.19
N GLY A 151 30.47 -13.36 55.73
CA GLY A 151 30.48 -14.11 57.01
C GLY A 151 31.58 -15.18 57.17
N ALA A 152 32.57 -14.93 58.04
CA ALA A 152 33.72 -15.80 58.44
C ALA A 152 33.28 -16.98 59.38
N PRO A 153 34.13 -17.92 59.93
CA PRO A 153 35.52 -17.75 60.41
C PRO A 153 36.51 -18.96 60.24
N LEU A 154 37.67 -18.81 60.88
CA LEU A 154 38.95 -19.54 60.91
C LEU A 154 38.92 -20.98 61.47
N ASP A 155 39.79 -21.86 60.94
CA ASP A 155 40.66 -22.88 61.60
C ASP A 155 41.24 -23.78 60.47
N GLY A 156 42.54 -24.01 60.28
CA GLY A 156 43.54 -24.54 61.20
C GLY A 156 43.84 -26.01 60.82
N ALA A 157 45.00 -26.31 60.19
CA ALA A 157 45.76 -27.57 60.35
C ALA A 157 46.88 -27.76 59.29
N VAL A 158 48.10 -27.61 59.78
CA VAL A 158 49.35 -28.34 59.52
C VAL A 158 49.20 -29.71 58.83
N GLY A 159 50.13 -29.99 57.90
CA GLY A 159 50.45 -31.30 57.34
C GLY A 159 51.55 -31.22 56.29
#